data_AF-W9G4Q9-F1
#
_entry.id   AF-W9G4Q9-F1
#
_cell.length_a   1.000
_cell.length_b   1.000
_cell.length_c   1.000
_cell.angle_alpha   90.00
_cell.angle_beta   90.00
_cell.angle_gamma   90.00
#
_symmetry.space_group_name_H-M   'P 1'
#
loop_
_entity.id
_entity.type
_entity.pdbx_description
1 polymer ?
#
loop_
_entity_poly.entity_id
_entity_poly.type
_entity_poly.pdbx_seq_one_letter_code
_entity_poly.pdbx_strand_id
1 'polypeptide(L)'
;MTYPEATRDLLLGSLPPLLTTYLSQLGTAAARGDLLMVQHRRASIQAVWFNLLFALNRVYHPGEKRLLEHAGRCALAPEHQAERWTRLCRLGADDPDLYPGLRSLVADLTDLVEAVPQGPVRGAGTSGAPGPV
;
A
#
# COMPACT_ATOMS: atom_id res chain seq x y z
N MET A 1 19.29 -13.80 9.15
CA MET A 1 19.33 -12.33 8.91
C MET A 1 18.12 -11.73 9.58
N THR A 2 18.30 -10.68 10.38
CA THR A 2 17.20 -9.99 11.08
C THR A 2 16.55 -8.97 10.15
N TYR A 3 15.22 -8.93 10.09
CA TYR A 3 14.48 -7.95 9.29
C TYR A 3 14.72 -6.52 9.82
N PRO A 4 14.89 -5.48 8.97
CA PRO A 4 15.13 -4.12 9.41
C PRO A 4 13.84 -3.47 9.96
N GLU A 5 13.59 -3.60 11.26
CA GLU A 5 12.36 -3.09 11.92
C GLU A 5 12.19 -1.57 11.76
N ALA A 6 13.27 -0.79 11.78
CA ALA A 6 13.15 0.67 11.57
C ALA A 6 12.59 1.02 10.17
N THR A 7 12.99 0.28 9.14
CA THR A 7 12.42 0.42 7.79
C THR A 7 10.97 -0.06 7.77
N ARG A 8 10.66 -1.15 8.48
CA ARG A 8 9.29 -1.64 8.62
C ARG A 8 8.36 -0.56 9.17
N ASP A 9 8.70 0.00 10.32
CA ASP A 9 7.86 0.96 11.04
C ASP A 9 7.65 2.23 10.21
N LEU A 10 8.67 2.69 9.49
CA LEU A 10 8.55 3.78 8.53
C LEU A 10 7.53 3.46 7.42
N LEU A 11 7.59 2.27 6.83
CA LEU A 11 6.66 1.87 5.76
C LEU A 11 5.24 1.71 6.28
N LEU A 12 5.06 1.11 7.47
CA LEU A 12 3.74 0.95 8.08
C LEU A 12 3.10 2.30 8.45
N GLY A 13 3.88 3.29 8.83
CA GLY A 13 3.38 4.64 9.12
C GLY A 13 3.11 5.50 7.88
N SER A 14 3.88 5.33 6.80
CA SER A 14 3.86 6.25 5.65
C SER A 14 3.10 5.75 4.42
N LEU A 15 3.02 4.44 4.20
CA LEU A 15 2.39 3.89 3.00
C LEU A 15 0.85 3.88 3.04
N PRO A 16 0.17 3.59 4.18
CA PRO A 16 -1.30 3.67 4.24
C PRO A 16 -1.89 5.02 3.78
N PRO A 17 -1.43 6.20 4.28
CA PRO A 17 -1.97 7.48 3.80
C PRO A 17 -1.62 7.74 2.32
N LEU A 18 -0.50 7.21 1.84
CA LEU A 18 -0.11 7.31 0.43
C LEU A 18 -1.06 6.49 -0.48
N LEU A 19 -1.44 5.28 -0.07
CA LEU A 19 -2.44 4.46 -0.79
C LEU A 19 -3.78 5.19 -0.89
N THR A 20 -4.27 5.77 0.21
CA THR A 20 -5.51 6.55 0.23
C THR A 20 -5.44 7.73 -0.75
N THR A 21 -4.30 8.43 -0.79
CA THR A 21 -4.06 9.54 -1.71
C THR A 21 -4.11 9.09 -3.17
N TYR A 22 -3.40 8.01 -3.53
CA TYR A 22 -3.37 7.51 -4.90
C TYR A 22 -4.72 6.94 -5.34
N LEU A 23 -5.46 6.30 -4.44
CA LEU A 23 -6.80 5.81 -4.70
C LEU A 23 -7.78 6.96 -4.98
N SER A 24 -7.74 8.03 -4.19
CA SER A 24 -8.55 9.25 -4.43
C SER A 24 -8.24 9.88 -5.79
N GLN A 25 -6.95 9.96 -6.14
CA GLN A 25 -6.51 10.47 -7.44
C GLN A 25 -6.98 9.58 -8.60
N LEU A 26 -6.95 8.24 -8.43
CA LEU A 26 -7.47 7.31 -9.42
C LEU A 26 -8.98 7.50 -9.62
N GLY A 27 -9.76 7.61 -8.55
CA GLY A 27 -11.20 7.85 -8.63
C GLY A 27 -11.54 9.17 -9.31
N THR A 28 -10.79 10.23 -9.01
CA THR A 28 -10.95 11.54 -9.67
C THR A 28 -10.60 11.47 -11.17
N ALA A 29 -9.54 10.75 -11.53
CA ALA A 29 -9.16 10.54 -12.93
C ALA A 29 -10.21 9.73 -13.70
N ALA A 30 -10.73 8.66 -13.09
CA ALA A 30 -11.79 7.84 -13.65
C ALA A 30 -13.07 8.66 -13.90
N ALA A 31 -13.48 9.48 -12.93
CA ALA A 31 -14.68 10.31 -13.03
C ALA A 31 -14.66 11.32 -14.18
N ARG A 32 -13.48 11.76 -14.62
CA ARG A 32 -13.32 12.70 -15.75
C ARG A 32 -12.84 12.03 -17.05
N GLY A 33 -12.73 10.70 -17.08
CA GLY A 33 -12.30 9.95 -18.28
C GLY A 33 -10.80 10.05 -18.60
N ASP A 34 -9.95 10.37 -17.64
CA ASP A 34 -8.49 10.48 -17.84
C ASP A 34 -7.80 9.11 -17.70
N LEU A 35 -7.85 8.33 -18.77
CA LEU A 35 -7.39 6.93 -18.78
C LEU A 35 -5.88 6.78 -18.51
N LEU A 36 -5.05 7.71 -19.00
CA LEU A 36 -3.60 7.67 -18.76
C LEU A 36 -3.27 7.88 -17.28
N MET A 37 -3.94 8.84 -16.63
CA MET A 37 -3.78 9.04 -15.19
C MET A 37 -4.29 7.84 -14.39
N VAL A 38 -5.41 7.21 -14.80
CA VAL A 38 -5.89 5.98 -14.16
C VAL A 38 -4.85 4.88 -14.21
N GLN A 39 -4.23 4.63 -15.38
CA GLN A 39 -3.20 3.60 -15.51
C GLN A 39 -1.95 3.93 -14.68
N HIS A 40 -1.51 5.19 -14.68
CA HIS A 40 -0.39 5.64 -13.86
C HIS A 40 -0.64 5.43 -12.37
N ARG A 41 -1.83 5.81 -11.88
CA ARG A 41 -2.20 5.66 -10.47
C ARG A 41 -2.41 4.21 -10.08
N ARG A 42 -2.96 3.38 -10.96
CA ARG A 42 -3.06 1.94 -10.77
C ARG A 42 -1.69 1.30 -10.55
N ALA A 43 -0.69 1.65 -11.37
CA ALA A 43 0.69 1.16 -11.18
C ALA A 43 1.30 1.64 -9.86
N SER A 44 1.03 2.89 -9.47
CA SER A 44 1.50 3.45 -8.20
C SER A 44 0.87 2.74 -6.99
N ILE A 45 -0.43 2.46 -7.04
CA ILE A 45 -1.15 1.69 -6.01
C ILE A 45 -0.56 0.28 -5.91
N GLN A 46 -0.31 -0.38 -7.04
CA GLN A 46 0.30 -1.72 -7.07
C GLN A 46 1.65 -1.72 -6.34
N ALA A 47 2.55 -0.81 -6.69
CA ALA A 47 3.88 -0.73 -6.09
C ALA A 47 3.82 -0.49 -4.57
N VAL A 48 2.98 0.46 -4.13
CA VAL A 48 2.84 0.78 -2.71
C VAL A 48 2.17 -0.35 -1.94
N TRP A 49 1.15 -0.99 -2.50
CA TRP A 49 0.40 -2.06 -1.84
C TRP A 49 1.29 -3.28 -1.58
N PHE A 50 2.11 -3.70 -2.56
CA PHE A 50 3.04 -4.83 -2.35
C PHE A 50 4.17 -4.47 -1.37
N ASN A 51 4.72 -3.26 -1.43
CA ASN A 51 5.69 -2.79 -0.43
C ASN A 51 5.11 -2.86 0.99
N LEU A 52 3.87 -2.40 1.17
CA LEU A 52 3.18 -2.42 2.46
C LEU A 52 2.92 -3.85 2.93
N LEU A 53 2.42 -4.74 2.05
CA LEU A 53 2.16 -6.13 2.38
C LEU A 53 3.43 -6.84 2.86
N PHE A 54 4.54 -6.69 2.15
CA PHE A 54 5.79 -7.35 2.54
C PHE A 54 6.38 -6.77 3.82
N ALA A 55 6.28 -5.45 4.01
CA ALA A 55 6.67 -4.80 5.26
C ALA A 55 5.85 -5.33 6.46
N LEU A 56 4.53 -5.42 6.31
CA LEU A 56 3.63 -5.97 7.33
C LEU A 56 4.07 -7.36 7.79
N ASN A 57 4.50 -8.19 6.83
CA ASN A 57 4.89 -9.59 7.05
C ASN A 57 6.38 -9.80 7.38
N ARG A 58 7.19 -8.74 7.49
CA ARG A 58 8.66 -8.86 7.65
C ARG A 58 9.33 -9.66 6.55
N VAL A 59 8.80 -9.56 5.34
CA VAL A 59 9.32 -10.20 4.13
C VAL A 59 10.08 -9.15 3.33
N TYR A 60 11.27 -9.50 2.83
CA TYR A 60 11.98 -8.62 1.89
C TYR A 60 11.25 -8.61 0.56
N HIS A 61 11.12 -7.42 -0.05
CA HIS A 61 10.49 -7.31 -1.36
C HIS A 61 11.27 -8.14 -2.40
N PRO A 62 10.62 -9.06 -3.14
CA PRO A 62 11.28 -9.97 -4.08
C PRO A 62 11.66 -9.31 -5.43
N GLY A 63 11.73 -7.98 -5.48
CA GLY A 63 11.66 -7.21 -6.73
C GLY A 63 10.32 -7.40 -7.45
N GLU A 64 10.25 -7.13 -8.76
CA GLU A 64 9.00 -7.16 -9.55
C GLU A 64 8.56 -8.57 -9.99
N LYS A 65 9.36 -9.59 -9.70
CA LYS A 65 9.13 -10.95 -10.20
C LYS A 65 8.13 -11.68 -9.33
N ARG A 66 7.09 -12.25 -9.96
CA ARG A 66 6.13 -13.19 -9.33
C ARG A 66 5.49 -12.64 -8.05
N LEU A 67 5.20 -11.34 -8.00
CA LEU A 67 4.69 -10.66 -6.81
C LEU A 67 3.49 -11.36 -6.15
N LEU A 68 2.53 -11.82 -6.95
CA LEU A 68 1.33 -12.51 -6.46
C LEU A 68 1.63 -13.83 -5.73
N GLU A 69 2.64 -14.57 -6.18
CA GLU A 69 3.05 -15.81 -5.52
C GLU A 69 3.74 -15.53 -4.18
N HIS A 70 4.61 -14.52 -4.14
CA HIS A 70 5.23 -14.09 -2.89
C HIS A 70 4.20 -13.54 -1.91
N ALA A 71 3.24 -12.76 -2.39
CA ALA A 71 2.12 -12.25 -1.60
C ALA A 71 1.25 -13.38 -1.05
N GLY A 72 1.02 -14.46 -1.83
CA GLY A 72 0.27 -15.64 -1.37
C GLY A 72 0.94 -16.43 -0.24
N ARG A 73 2.20 -16.17 0.07
CA ARG A 73 2.93 -16.77 1.20
C ARG A 73 2.92 -15.90 2.46
N CYS A 74 2.36 -14.70 2.39
CA CYS A 74 2.26 -13.79 3.53
C CYS A 74 1.16 -14.28 4.50
N ALA A 75 1.46 -14.29 5.80
CA ALA A 75 0.52 -14.74 6.82
C ALA A 75 -0.57 -13.69 7.10
N LEU A 76 -0.21 -12.41 7.02
CA LEU A 76 -1.12 -11.27 7.16
C LEU A 76 -1.39 -10.68 5.79
N ALA A 77 -2.48 -11.07 5.14
CA ALA A 77 -2.85 -10.61 3.82
C ALA A 77 -4.37 -10.53 3.67
N PRO A 78 -4.90 -9.63 2.82
CA PRO A 78 -6.31 -9.63 2.49
C PRO A 78 -6.74 -10.97 1.88
N GLU A 79 -7.95 -11.39 2.21
CA GLU A 79 -8.52 -12.64 1.71
C GLU A 79 -8.59 -12.61 0.18
N HIS A 80 -8.24 -13.74 -0.44
CA HIS A 80 -8.23 -13.92 -1.90
C HIS A 80 -7.44 -12.85 -2.69
N GLN A 81 -6.46 -12.17 -2.07
CA GLN A 81 -5.78 -11.03 -2.70
C GLN A 81 -5.16 -11.37 -4.07
N ALA A 82 -4.61 -12.57 -4.24
CA ALA A 82 -3.97 -12.97 -5.50
C ALA A 82 -4.98 -13.07 -6.65
N GLU A 83 -6.16 -13.63 -6.38
CA GLU A 83 -7.26 -13.78 -7.33
C GLU A 83 -7.86 -12.41 -7.65
N ARG A 84 -8.06 -11.57 -6.62
CA ARG A 84 -8.58 -10.21 -6.76
C ARG A 84 -7.65 -9.32 -7.58
N TRP A 85 -6.34 -9.35 -7.31
CA TRP A 85 -5.35 -8.67 -8.13
C TRP A 85 -5.33 -9.19 -9.57
N THR A 86 -5.37 -10.51 -9.76
CA THR A 86 -5.42 -11.12 -11.11
C THR A 86 -6.64 -10.64 -11.90
N ARG A 87 -7.82 -10.59 -11.26
CA ARG A 87 -9.04 -10.03 -11.84
C ARG A 87 -8.85 -8.57 -12.20
N LEU A 88 -8.41 -7.75 -11.24
CA LEU A 88 -8.21 -6.31 -11.44
C LEU A 88 -7.18 -6.01 -12.53
N CYS A 89 -6.11 -6.79 -12.65
CA CYS A 89 -5.09 -6.68 -13.70
C CYS A 89 -5.65 -6.81 -15.12
N ARG A 90 -6.78 -7.51 -15.28
CA ARG A 90 -7.43 -7.72 -16.58
C ARG A 90 -8.44 -6.63 -16.95
N LEU A 91 -8.84 -5.80 -15.99
CA LEU A 91 -9.79 -4.71 -16.23
C LEU A 91 -9.15 -3.57 -17.02
N GLY A 92 -9.96 -2.96 -17.89
CA GLY A 92 -9.66 -1.70 -18.56
C GLY A 92 -9.57 -0.54 -17.58
N ALA A 93 -8.97 0.57 -18.01
CA ALA A 93 -8.87 1.78 -17.19
C ALA A 93 -10.22 2.49 -16.99
N ASP A 94 -11.16 2.25 -17.90
CA ASP A 94 -12.53 2.74 -17.94
C ASP A 94 -13.54 1.75 -17.35
N ASP A 95 -13.08 0.59 -16.88
CA ASP A 95 -13.94 -0.44 -16.33
C ASP A 95 -14.56 0.03 -14.99
N PRO A 96 -15.90 -0.03 -14.83
CA PRO A 96 -16.58 0.46 -13.64
C PRO A 96 -16.20 -0.30 -12.36
N ASP A 97 -15.69 -1.52 -12.47
CA ASP A 97 -15.29 -2.34 -11.32
C ASP A 97 -13.86 -2.06 -10.84
N LEU A 98 -13.05 -1.34 -11.63
CA LEU A 98 -11.64 -1.09 -11.32
C LEU A 98 -11.47 -0.32 -10.01
N TYR A 99 -12.13 0.84 -9.88
CA TYR A 99 -12.00 1.68 -8.70
C TYR A 99 -12.58 1.02 -7.42
N PRO A 100 -13.83 0.49 -7.42
CA PRO A 100 -14.36 -0.21 -6.26
C PRO A 100 -13.51 -1.40 -5.81
N GLY A 101 -12.99 -2.19 -6.77
CA GLY A 101 -12.17 -3.35 -6.44
C GLY A 101 -10.79 -2.98 -5.88
N LEU A 102 -10.12 -1.96 -6.43
CA LEU A 102 -8.88 -1.43 -5.85
C LEU A 102 -9.12 -0.83 -4.46
N ARG A 103 -10.22 -0.08 -4.28
CA ARG A 103 -10.60 0.50 -2.98
C ARG A 103 -10.75 -0.56 -1.91
N SER A 104 -11.45 -1.66 -2.23
CA SER A 104 -11.63 -2.76 -1.29
C SER A 104 -10.30 -3.44 -0.93
N LEU A 105 -9.40 -3.69 -1.90
CA LEU A 105 -8.08 -4.28 -1.60
C LEU A 105 -7.19 -3.36 -0.75
N VAL A 106 -7.26 -2.05 -0.99
CA VAL A 106 -6.53 -1.07 -0.20
C VAL A 106 -7.07 -1.05 1.22
N ALA A 107 -8.39 -0.96 1.39
CA ALA A 107 -9.04 -0.95 2.71
C ALA A 107 -8.67 -2.20 3.54
N ASP A 108 -8.80 -3.39 2.97
CA ASP A 108 -8.50 -4.63 3.68
C ASP A 108 -7.03 -4.69 4.15
N LEU A 109 -6.09 -4.17 3.34
CA LEU A 109 -4.68 -4.14 3.74
C LEU A 109 -4.42 -3.08 4.81
N THR A 110 -5.03 -1.89 4.72
CA THR A 110 -4.87 -0.85 5.73
C THR A 110 -5.45 -1.27 7.07
N ASP A 111 -6.59 -1.95 7.07
CA ASP A 111 -7.22 -2.49 8.28
C ASP A 111 -6.29 -3.51 8.98
N LEU A 112 -5.63 -4.38 8.19
CA LEU A 112 -4.64 -5.32 8.72
C LEU A 112 -3.43 -4.61 9.35
N VAL A 113 -2.99 -3.48 8.77
CA VAL A 113 -1.87 -2.69 9.31
C VAL A 113 -2.25 -2.01 10.62
N GLU A 114 -3.46 -1.46 10.71
CA GLU A 114 -3.99 -0.82 11.91
C GLU A 114 -4.20 -1.82 13.06
N ALA A 115 -4.56 -3.06 12.74
CA ALA A 115 -4.74 -4.13 13.72
C ALA A 115 -3.42 -4.62 14.35
N VAL A 116 -2.26 -4.35 13.72
CA VAL A 116 -0.95 -4.74 14.26
C VAL A 116 -0.45 -3.66 15.23
N PRO A 117 -0.06 -4.04 16.47
CA PRO A 117 0.57 -3.11 17.41
C PRO A 117 1.81 -2.49 16.77
N GLN A 118 1.78 -1.18 16.56
CA GLN A 118 2.93 -0.44 16.08
C GLN A 118 3.94 -0.33 17.23
N GLY A 119 5.22 -0.55 16.94
CA GLY A 119 6.29 -0.25 17.90
C GLY A 119 6.24 1.23 18.29
N PRO A 120 6.92 1.65 19.37
CA PRO A 120 6.92 3.05 19.77
C PRO A 120 7.43 3.90 18.60
N VAL A 121 6.52 4.69 18.03
CA VAL A 121 6.85 5.69 17.02
C VAL A 121 7.86 6.61 17.69
N ARG A 122 9.14 6.50 17.32
CA ARG A 122 10.14 7.49 17.70
C ARG A 122 9.72 8.78 17.00
N GLY A 123 8.96 9.59 17.73
CA GLY A 123 8.50 10.90 17.29
C GLY A 123 9.66 11.64 16.67
N ALA A 124 9.39 12.26 15.52
CA ALA A 124 10.26 13.24 14.93
C ALA A 124 10.76 14.14 16.05
N GLY A 125 12.07 14.14 16.27
CA GLY A 125 12.69 14.94 17.31
C GLY A 125 12.24 16.38 17.14
N THR A 126 11.37 16.84 18.04
CA THR A 126 11.22 18.24 18.32
C THR A 126 12.57 18.68 18.88
N SER A 127 13.46 19.17 18.01
CA SER A 127 14.61 19.95 18.43
C SER A 127 14.08 21.30 18.93
N GLY A 128 13.44 21.25 20.10
CA GLY A 128 13.29 22.41 20.97
C GLY A 128 14.55 22.49 21.82
N ALA A 129 15.22 23.63 21.73
CA ALA A 129 15.86 24.38 22.83
C ALA A 129 17.06 25.20 22.30
N PRO A 130 17.48 26.26 22.99
CA PRO A 130 16.69 27.24 23.75
C PRO A 130 17.15 28.69 23.43
N GLY A 131 16.28 29.69 23.62
CA GLY A 131 16.76 30.99 24.14
C GLY A 131 16.77 30.93 25.67
N PRO A 132 17.35 31.89 26.43
CA PRO A 132 18.05 33.11 26.05
C PRO A 132 19.40 33.33 26.82
N VAL A 133 20.14 34.38 26.46
CA VAL A 133 20.66 35.44 27.38
C VAL A 133 20.70 36.76 26.63
#